data_AF-A0AAE6M8Z9-F1
#
_entry.id   AF-A0AAE6M8Z9-F1
#
_cell.length_a   1.000
_cell.length_b   1.000
_cell.length_c   1.000
_cell.angle_alpha   90.00
_cell.angle_beta   90.00
_cell.angle_gamma   90.00
#
_symmetry.space_group_name_H-M   'P 1'
#
loop_
_entity.id
_entity.type
_entity.pdbx_description
1 polymer ?
#
loop_
_entity_poly.entity_id
_entity_poly.type
_entity_poly.pdbx_seq_one_letter_code
_entity_poly.pdbx_strand_id
1 'polypeptide(L)'
;MNKQVPHIYILIEFLAVALVLGGLPIFMEKAAAIPPVPTGSYEKLLFALRVFFFALYEEVLYRWYLPERGKLVLKTVNTSLSFGQKVIIECFPLLLFAAAHRYLGIGAVVFAFVMGTMFRMLILAVRKKGISVLCALLIAACIHFCWNIGVYFFVWK
;
A
#
# COMPACT_ATOMS: atom_id res chain seq x y z
N MET A 1 -6.81 30.19 -17.41
CA MET A 1 -5.55 30.28 -16.64
C MET A 1 -5.08 28.88 -16.29
N ASN A 2 -4.13 28.34 -17.06
CA ASN A 2 -3.55 27.03 -16.82
C ASN A 2 -2.48 27.20 -15.72
N LYS A 3 -2.86 27.06 -14.44
CA LYS A 3 -1.88 27.04 -13.35
C LYS A 3 -1.05 25.77 -13.52
N GLN A 4 0.07 25.86 -14.22
CA GLN A 4 1.12 24.84 -14.17
C GLN A 4 1.49 24.69 -12.70
N VAL A 5 0.97 23.65 -12.04
CA VAL A 5 1.42 23.26 -10.71
C VAL A 5 2.93 23.04 -10.84
N PRO A 6 3.78 23.81 -10.15
CA PRO A 6 5.21 23.70 -10.37
C PRO A 6 5.66 22.27 -10.09
N HIS A 7 6.41 21.69 -11.02
CA HIS A 7 6.84 20.28 -11.00
C HIS A 7 7.47 19.86 -9.66
N ILE A 8 8.07 20.81 -8.94
CA ILE A 8 8.64 20.65 -7.61
C ILE A 8 7.61 20.23 -6.54
N TYR A 9 6.36 20.72 -6.58
CA TYR A 9 5.36 20.35 -5.57
C TYR A 9 4.93 18.89 -5.70
N ILE A 10 4.85 18.38 -6.93
CA ILE A 10 4.52 16.96 -7.19
C ILE A 10 5.60 16.06 -6.61
N LEU A 11 6.88 16.45 -6.78
CA LEU A 11 8.00 15.72 -6.20
C LEU A 11 7.99 15.78 -4.66
N ILE A 12 7.82 16.97 -4.08
CA ILE A 12 7.79 17.15 -2.62
C ILE A 12 6.65 16.33 -2.01
N GLU A 13 5.45 16.39 -2.58
CA GLU A 13 4.30 15.60 -2.13
C GLU A 13 4.58 14.10 -2.21
N PHE A 14 5.10 13.63 -3.34
CA PHE A 14 5.45 12.22 -3.52
C PHE A 14 6.47 11.75 -2.48
N LEU A 15 7.54 12.52 -2.27
CA LEU A 15 8.57 12.19 -1.28
C LEU A 15 8.02 12.22 0.14
N ALA A 16 7.22 13.22 0.49
CA ALA A 16 6.60 13.35 1.80
C ALA A 16 5.69 12.15 2.09
N VAL A 17 4.82 11.78 1.13
CA VAL A 17 3.93 10.63 1.28
C VAL A 17 4.72 9.32 1.31
N ALA A 18 5.68 9.12 0.40
CA ALA A 18 6.49 7.90 0.38
C ALA A 18 7.28 7.72 1.68
N LEU A 19 7.85 8.79 2.23
CA LEU A 19 8.63 8.74 3.47
C LEU A 19 7.73 8.57 4.71
N VAL A 20 6.73 9.42 4.88
CA VAL A 20 5.92 9.46 6.12
C VAL A 20 4.94 8.30 6.17
N LEU A 21 4.22 8.06 5.07
CA LEU A 21 3.14 7.08 5.03
C LEU A 21 3.62 5.68 4.63
N GLY A 22 4.69 5.58 3.84
CA GLY A 22 5.27 4.31 3.42
C GLY A 22 6.54 3.90 4.19
N GLY A 23 7.45 4.84 4.43
CA GLY A 23 8.77 4.59 5.01
C GLY A 23 8.80 4.48 6.53
N LEU A 24 8.12 5.37 7.26
CA LEU A 24 8.09 5.33 8.73
C LEU A 24 7.59 3.98 9.29
N PRO A 25 6.58 3.31 8.69
CA PRO A 25 6.17 1.97 9.10
C PRO A 25 7.32 0.94 9.18
N ILE A 26 8.37 1.08 8.36
CA ILE A 26 9.54 0.20 8.41
C ILE A 26 10.19 0.25 9.80
N PHE A 27 10.19 1.38 10.47
CA PHE A 27 10.87 1.54 11.76
C PHE A 27 9.99 1.20 12.96
N MET A 28 8.73 0.79 12.75
CA MET A 28 7.85 0.40 13.85
C MET A 28 8.32 -0.90 14.51
N GLU A 29 8.10 -0.99 15.82
CA GLU A 29 8.27 -2.21 16.59
C GLU A 29 6.94 -2.95 16.76
N LYS A 30 7.02 -4.28 16.90
CA LYS A 30 5.84 -5.14 17.00
C LYS A 30 4.92 -4.76 18.16
N ALA A 31 5.47 -4.39 19.31
CA ALA A 31 4.70 -4.00 20.49
C ALA A 31 3.88 -2.71 20.29
N ALA A 32 4.35 -1.80 19.43
CA ALA A 32 3.62 -0.59 19.07
C ALA A 32 2.56 -0.84 17.98
N ALA A 33 2.72 -1.89 17.18
CA ALA A 33 1.89 -2.15 16.01
C ALA A 33 0.65 -3.03 16.30
N ILE A 34 0.70 -3.91 17.30
CA ILE A 34 -0.38 -4.88 17.56
C ILE A 34 -1.26 -4.42 18.73
N PRO A 35 -2.54 -4.06 18.51
CA PRO A 35 -3.45 -3.66 19.57
C PRO A 35 -3.92 -4.88 20.41
N PRO A 36 -4.37 -4.67 21.66
CA PRO A 36 -4.93 -5.72 22.50
C PRO A 36 -6.26 -6.27 21.96
N VAL A 37 -6.54 -7.55 22.26
CA VAL A 37 -7.71 -8.26 21.75
C VAL A 37 -9.01 -7.61 22.25
N PRO A 38 -9.92 -7.18 21.34
CA PRO A 38 -11.18 -6.56 21.75
C PRO A 38 -12.11 -7.58 22.42
N THR A 39 -12.72 -7.19 23.54
CA THR A 39 -13.55 -8.09 24.36
C THR A 39 -15.03 -7.92 24.08
N GLY A 40 -15.51 -6.67 24.01
CA GLY A 40 -16.91 -6.34 23.77
C GLY A 40 -17.33 -6.41 22.30
N SER A 41 -18.63 -6.61 22.04
CA SER A 41 -19.17 -6.65 20.67
C SER A 41 -18.99 -5.33 19.93
N TYR A 42 -19.16 -4.20 20.61
CA TYR A 42 -18.91 -2.87 20.06
C TYR A 42 -17.42 -2.67 19.72
N GLU A 43 -16.52 -3.10 20.61
CA GLU A 43 -15.07 -3.01 20.39
C GLU A 43 -14.62 -3.86 19.20
N LYS A 44 -15.19 -5.07 19.06
CA LYS A 44 -14.92 -5.95 17.91
C LYS A 44 -15.37 -5.33 16.59
N LEU A 45 -16.52 -4.67 16.56
CA LEU A 45 -17.00 -3.95 15.38
C LEU A 45 -16.05 -2.80 15.03
N LEU A 46 -15.69 -1.95 16.01
CA LEU A 46 -14.75 -0.85 15.79
C LEU A 46 -13.38 -1.35 15.34
N PHE A 47 -12.88 -2.44 15.92
CA PHE A 47 -11.64 -3.08 15.53
C PHE A 47 -11.69 -3.56 14.08
N ALA A 48 -12.74 -4.28 13.69
CA ALA A 48 -12.92 -4.74 12.32
C ALA A 48 -12.97 -3.58 11.32
N LEU A 49 -13.71 -2.51 11.63
CA LEU A 49 -13.76 -1.32 10.78
C LEU A 49 -12.37 -0.68 10.63
N ARG A 50 -11.62 -0.53 11.73
CA ARG A 50 -10.24 0.00 11.68
C ARG A 50 -9.35 -0.86 10.81
N VAL A 51 -9.36 -2.19 10.98
CA VAL A 51 -8.54 -3.12 10.19
C VAL A 51 -8.88 -3.01 8.71
N PHE A 52 -10.17 -2.90 8.37
CA PHE A 52 -10.61 -2.70 6.98
C PHE A 52 -10.09 -1.38 6.40
N PHE A 53 -10.22 -0.27 7.13
CA PHE A 53 -9.73 1.02 6.65
C PHE A 53 -8.21 1.08 6.52
N PHE A 54 -7.46 0.43 7.42
CA PHE A 54 -6.01 0.30 7.28
C PHE A 54 -5.63 -0.55 6.07
N ALA A 55 -6.29 -1.69 5.85
CA ALA A 55 -6.07 -2.51 4.66
C ALA A 55 -6.34 -1.72 3.38
N LEU A 56 -7.47 -1.00 3.32
CA LEU A 56 -7.82 -0.14 2.18
C LEU A 56 -6.80 0.98 1.98
N TYR A 57 -6.36 1.63 3.05
CA TYR A 57 -5.32 2.64 3.01
C TYR A 57 -4.02 2.11 2.42
N GLU A 58 -3.57 0.93 2.84
CA GLU A 58 -2.35 0.32 2.31
C GLU A 58 -2.50 -0.05 0.82
N GLU A 59 -3.64 -0.61 0.41
CA GLU A 59 -3.89 -0.89 -1.00
C GLU A 59 -3.87 0.40 -1.84
N VAL A 60 -4.52 1.47 -1.38
CA VAL A 60 -4.52 2.76 -2.07
C VAL A 60 -3.10 3.33 -2.15
N LEU A 61 -2.37 3.36 -1.04
CA LEU A 61 -1.04 3.96 -0.95
C LEU A 61 -0.04 3.21 -1.85
N TYR A 62 0.13 1.91 -1.62
CA TYR A 62 1.19 1.13 -2.24
C TYR A 62 0.85 0.67 -3.64
N ARG A 63 -0.43 0.41 -3.96
CA ARG A 63 -0.79 -0.20 -5.25
C ARG A 63 -1.36 0.81 -6.23
N TRP A 64 -1.73 2.01 -5.81
CA TRP A 64 -2.24 3.03 -6.71
C TRP A 64 -1.49 4.36 -6.61
N TYR A 65 -1.46 5.00 -5.43
CA TYR A 65 -0.89 6.32 -5.27
C TYR A 65 0.61 6.35 -5.61
N LEU A 66 1.44 5.54 -4.95
CA LEU A 66 2.90 5.57 -5.17
C LEU A 66 3.30 5.21 -6.62
N PRO A 67 2.78 4.12 -7.24
CA PRO A 67 3.11 3.82 -8.63
C PRO A 67 2.67 4.91 -9.62
N GLU A 68 1.47 5.48 -9.47
CA GLU A 68 0.94 6.44 -10.44
C GLU A 68 1.54 7.84 -10.23
N ARG A 69 1.70 8.27 -8.98
CA ARG A 69 2.32 9.56 -8.66
C ARG A 69 3.81 9.55 -9.01
N GLY A 70 4.50 8.44 -8.76
CA GLY A 70 5.89 8.27 -9.14
C GLY A 70 6.11 8.31 -10.67
N LYS A 71 5.19 7.71 -11.46
CA LYS A 71 5.22 7.87 -12.93
C LYS A 71 5.06 9.32 -13.35
N LEU A 72 4.21 10.08 -12.67
CA LEU A 72 4.01 11.50 -12.95
C LEU A 72 5.27 12.31 -12.64
N VAL A 73 5.92 12.06 -11.49
CA VAL A 73 7.21 12.66 -11.12
C VAL A 73 8.27 12.38 -12.19
N LEU A 74 8.41 11.15 -12.65
CA LEU A 74 9.41 10.85 -13.68
C LEU A 74 9.09 11.52 -15.02
N LYS A 75 7.80 11.66 -15.35
CA LYS A 75 7.35 12.38 -16.55
C LYS A 75 7.59 13.88 -16.51
N THR A 76 7.75 14.49 -15.33
CA THR A 76 8.14 15.91 -15.25
C THR A 76 9.59 16.14 -15.69
N VAL A 77 10.43 15.11 -15.61
CA VAL A 77 11.85 15.17 -16.00
C VAL A 77 12.06 14.61 -17.41
N ASN A 78 11.37 13.52 -17.75
CA ASN A 78 11.48 12.87 -19.06
C ASN A 78 10.11 12.44 -19.58
N THR A 79 9.69 13.02 -20.71
CA THR A 79 8.39 12.75 -21.35
C THR A 79 8.20 11.27 -21.70
N SER A 80 9.28 10.56 -22.03
CA SER A 80 9.28 9.13 -22.34
C SER A 80 10.05 8.34 -21.28
N LEU A 81 9.35 7.48 -20.54
CA LEU A 81 9.98 6.66 -19.51
C LEU A 81 10.68 5.44 -20.13
N SER A 82 11.97 5.29 -19.81
CA SER A 82 12.74 4.08 -20.14
C SER A 82 12.15 2.84 -19.46
N PHE A 83 12.48 1.65 -19.96
CA PHE A 83 12.06 0.39 -19.33
C PHE A 83 12.53 0.29 -17.88
N GLY A 84 13.80 0.62 -17.59
CA GLY A 84 14.34 0.60 -16.23
C GLY A 84 13.58 1.51 -15.26
N GLN A 85 13.23 2.73 -15.68
CA GLN A 85 12.42 3.65 -14.88
C GLN A 85 11.01 3.09 -14.58
N LYS A 86 10.39 2.41 -15.55
CA LYS A 86 9.08 1.75 -15.36
C LYS A 86 9.20 0.58 -14.38
N VAL A 87 10.28 -0.18 -14.42
CA VAL A 87 10.51 -1.28 -13.47
C VAL A 87 10.72 -0.72 -12.07
N ILE A 88 11.59 0.28 -11.90
CA ILE A 88 11.88 0.88 -10.60
C ILE A 88 10.60 1.41 -9.94
N ILE A 89 9.73 2.10 -10.70
CA ILE A 89 8.52 2.70 -10.12
C ILE A 89 7.45 1.68 -9.74
N GLU A 90 7.44 0.52 -10.36
CA GLU A 90 6.54 -0.58 -9.99
C GLU A 90 7.12 -1.40 -8.82
N CYS A 91 8.44 -1.61 -8.77
CA CYS A 91 9.10 -2.37 -7.71
C CYS A 91 9.23 -1.59 -6.41
N PHE A 92 9.47 -0.27 -6.46
CA PHE A 92 9.69 0.55 -5.26
C PHE A 92 8.55 0.45 -4.24
N PRO A 93 7.26 0.62 -4.61
CA PRO A 93 6.16 0.49 -3.65
C PRO A 93 5.98 -0.92 -3.10
N LEU A 94 6.31 -1.95 -3.88
CA LEU A 94 6.24 -3.36 -3.44
C LEU A 94 7.29 -3.66 -2.37
N LEU A 95 8.51 -3.17 -2.57
CA LEU A 95 9.60 -3.31 -1.59
C LEU A 95 9.30 -2.51 -0.33
N LEU A 96 8.76 -1.29 -0.48
CA LEU A 96 8.37 -0.45 0.65
C LEU A 96 7.27 -1.11 1.49
N PHE A 97 6.24 -1.67 0.85
CA PHE A 97 5.18 -2.43 1.51
C PHE A 97 5.73 -3.66 2.26
N ALA A 98 6.58 -4.45 1.61
CA ALA A 98 7.17 -5.63 2.24
C ALA A 98 8.06 -5.26 3.44
N ALA A 99 8.89 -4.22 3.30
CA ALA A 99 9.75 -3.71 4.36
C ALA A 99 8.95 -3.16 5.55
N ALA A 100 7.79 -2.53 5.30
CA ALA A 100 6.89 -2.07 6.35
C ALA A 100 6.40 -3.21 7.27
N HIS A 101 6.42 -4.45 6.79
CA HIS A 101 6.02 -5.64 7.57
C HIS A 101 7.19 -6.31 8.31
N ARG A 102 8.40 -5.73 8.28
CA ARG A 102 9.60 -6.35 8.89
C ARG A 102 9.44 -6.66 10.38
N TYR A 103 8.63 -5.88 11.09
CA TYR A 103 8.41 -6.05 12.53
C TYR A 103 7.69 -7.37 12.87
N LEU A 104 7.10 -8.03 11.87
CA LEU A 104 6.49 -9.36 11.99
C LEU A 104 7.46 -10.51 11.67
N GLY A 105 8.70 -10.20 11.27
CA GLY A 105 9.73 -11.18 10.89
C GLY A 105 9.84 -11.42 9.38
N ILE A 106 10.92 -12.09 8.97
CA ILE A 106 11.28 -12.26 7.55
C ILE A 106 10.21 -13.01 6.74
N GLY A 107 9.53 -14.00 7.33
CA GLY A 107 8.46 -14.73 6.67
C GLY A 107 7.30 -13.81 6.27
N ALA A 108 6.94 -12.85 7.13
CA ALA A 108 5.92 -11.85 6.84
C ALA A 108 6.35 -10.88 5.73
N VAL A 109 7.63 -10.50 5.68
CA VAL A 109 8.19 -9.67 4.59
C VAL A 109 8.06 -10.36 3.24
N VAL A 110 8.47 -11.64 3.16
CA VAL A 110 8.37 -12.42 1.92
C VAL A 110 6.91 -12.60 1.51
N PHE A 111 6.04 -12.94 2.45
CA PHE A 111 4.61 -13.07 2.20
C PHE A 111 3.98 -11.75 1.70
N ALA A 112 4.30 -10.63 2.36
CA ALA A 112 3.84 -9.30 1.99
C ALA A 112 4.31 -8.90 0.56
N PHE A 113 5.55 -9.24 0.20
CA PHE A 113 6.05 -9.00 -1.15
C PHE A 113 5.28 -9.80 -2.21
N VAL A 114 5.04 -11.10 -1.96
CA VAL A 114 4.29 -11.98 -2.88
C VAL A 114 2.85 -11.50 -3.03
N MET A 115 2.13 -11.32 -1.92
CA MET A 115 0.74 -10.86 -1.94
C MET A 115 0.60 -9.47 -2.56
N GLY A 116 1.53 -8.57 -2.23
CA GLY A 116 1.55 -7.24 -2.80
C GLY A 116 1.76 -7.23 -4.31
N THR A 117 2.61 -8.13 -4.81
CA THR A 117 2.81 -8.33 -6.25
C THR A 117 1.53 -8.85 -6.89
N MET A 118 0.88 -9.86 -6.29
CA MET A 118 -0.39 -10.40 -6.80
C MET A 118 -1.50 -9.34 -6.88
N PHE A 119 -1.67 -8.52 -5.84
CA PHE A 119 -2.65 -7.43 -5.85
C PHE A 119 -2.33 -6.35 -6.86
N ARG A 120 -1.05 -6.01 -7.05
CA ARG A 120 -0.65 -5.08 -8.11
C ARG A 120 -0.96 -5.64 -9.50
N MET A 121 -0.68 -6.91 -9.74
CA MET A 121 -1.02 -7.58 -11.00
C MET A 121 -2.54 -7.61 -11.25
N LEU A 122 -3.34 -7.83 -10.22
CA LEU A 122 -4.80 -7.73 -10.29
C LEU A 122 -5.24 -6.33 -10.75
N ILE A 123 -4.72 -5.28 -10.12
CA ILE A 123 -5.06 -3.88 -10.47
C ILE A 123 -4.69 -3.56 -11.91
N LEU A 124 -3.50 -3.99 -12.37
CA LEU A 124 -3.07 -3.79 -13.76
C LEU A 124 -3.96 -4.56 -14.74
N ALA A 125 -4.36 -5.80 -14.41
CA ALA A 125 -5.24 -6.61 -15.24
C ALA A 125 -6.65 -6.01 -15.35
N VAL A 126 -7.22 -5.53 -14.23
CA VAL A 126 -8.53 -4.86 -14.18
C VAL A 126 -8.49 -3.56 -14.97
N ARG A 127 -7.43 -2.75 -14.81
CA ARG A 127 -7.25 -1.51 -15.57
C ARG A 127 -7.13 -1.76 -17.07
N LYS A 128 -6.41 -2.81 -17.49
CA LYS A 128 -6.28 -3.19 -18.91
C LYS A 128 -7.63 -3.53 -19.55
N LYS A 129 -8.57 -4.07 -18.76
CA LYS A 129 -9.94 -4.38 -19.20
C LYS A 129 -10.90 -3.18 -19.14
N GLY A 130 -10.43 -1.99 -18.77
CA GLY A 130 -11.26 -0.78 -18.66
C GLY A 130 -12.19 -0.77 -17.44
N ILE A 131 -12.03 -1.70 -16.51
CA ILE A 131 -12.81 -1.75 -15.27
C ILE A 131 -12.24 -0.72 -14.27
N SER A 132 -13.10 -0.17 -13.41
CA SER A 132 -12.71 0.80 -12.38
C SER A 132 -11.61 0.25 -11.46
N VAL A 133 -10.53 1.03 -11.31
CA VAL A 133 -9.43 0.74 -10.38
C VAL A 133 -9.93 0.68 -8.93
N LEU A 134 -10.97 1.45 -8.58
CA LEU A 134 -11.58 1.42 -7.26
C LEU A 134 -12.13 0.02 -6.94
N CYS A 135 -12.73 -0.67 -7.92
CA CYS A 135 -13.23 -2.02 -7.71
C CYS A 135 -12.08 -3.00 -7.39
N ALA A 136 -10.96 -2.91 -8.10
CA ALA A 136 -9.79 -3.75 -7.81
C ALA A 136 -9.20 -3.46 -6.42
N LEU A 137 -9.10 -2.18 -6.04
CA LEU A 137 -8.62 -1.77 -4.72
C LEU A 137 -9.53 -2.29 -3.60
N LEU A 138 -10.85 -2.20 -3.78
CA LEU A 138 -11.81 -2.73 -2.80
C LEU A 138 -11.72 -4.25 -2.66
N ILE A 139 -11.58 -4.98 -3.78
CA ILE A 139 -11.39 -6.43 -3.74
C ILE A 139 -10.09 -6.79 -3.00
N ALA A 140 -8.98 -6.13 -3.33
CA ALA A 140 -7.71 -6.34 -2.65
C ALA A 140 -7.81 -6.02 -1.15
N ALA A 141 -8.45 -4.90 -0.80
CA ALA A 141 -8.66 -4.48 0.58
C ALA A 141 -9.53 -5.48 1.36
N CYS A 142 -10.57 -6.05 0.76
CA CYS A 142 -11.38 -7.09 1.39
C CYS A 142 -10.58 -8.37 1.67
N ILE A 143 -9.78 -8.84 0.70
CA ILE A 143 -8.93 -10.03 0.87
C ILE A 143 -7.90 -9.77 1.97
N HIS A 144 -7.24 -8.61 1.93
CA HIS A 144 -6.26 -8.18 2.92
C HIS A 144 -6.89 -8.05 4.32
N PHE A 145 -8.06 -7.42 4.43
CA PHE A 145 -8.83 -7.36 5.67
C PHE A 145 -9.12 -8.75 6.24
N CYS A 146 -9.63 -9.67 5.42
CA CYS A 146 -9.92 -11.04 5.86
C CYS A 146 -8.66 -11.75 6.37
N TRP A 147 -7.52 -11.56 5.69
CA TRP A 147 -6.23 -12.08 6.14
C TRP A 147 -5.83 -11.49 7.50
N ASN A 148 -5.90 -10.18 7.66
CA ASN A 148 -5.49 -9.50 8.90
C ASN A 148 -6.35 -9.91 10.09
N ILE A 149 -7.67 -10.02 9.90
CA ILE A 149 -8.58 -10.55 10.92
C ILE A 149 -8.24 -12.00 11.26
N GLY A 150 -8.00 -12.84 10.25
CA GLY A 150 -7.63 -14.23 10.45
C GLY A 150 -6.34 -14.38 11.26
N VAL A 151 -5.26 -13.73 10.85
CA VAL A 151 -3.99 -13.76 11.57
C VAL A 151 -4.14 -13.25 13.00
N TYR A 152 -4.87 -12.15 13.19
CA TYR A 152 -5.06 -11.56 14.51
C TYR A 152 -5.76 -12.51 15.48
N PHE A 153 -6.85 -13.16 15.07
CA PHE A 153 -7.64 -14.03 15.96
C PHE A 153 -7.15 -15.47 16.05
N PHE A 154 -6.41 -15.98 15.05
CA PHE A 154 -6.01 -17.39 15.00
C PHE A 154 -4.51 -17.63 15.18
N VAL A 155 -3.64 -16.65 14.92
CA VAL A 155 -2.18 -16.82 14.98
C VAL A 155 -1.54 -16.05 16.14
N TRP A 156 -2.04 -14.85 16.45
CA TRP A 156 -1.46 -14.00 17.51
C TRP A 156 -2.18 -14.09 18.86
N LYS A 157 -2.87 -15.22 19.13
CA LYS A 157 -3.34 -15.55 20.47
C LYS A 157 -2.19 -15.89 21.41
#